data_AF-A0AA48QVV3-F1
#
_entry.id   AF-A0AA48QVV3-F1
#
_cell.length_a   1.000
_cell.length_b   1.000
_cell.length_c   1.000
_cell.angle_alpha   90.00
_cell.angle_beta   90.00
_cell.angle_gamma   90.00
#
_symmetry.space_group_name_H-M   'P 1'
#
loop_
_entity.id
_entity.type
_entity.pdbx_description
1 polymer ?
#
loop_
_entity_poly.entity_id
_entity_poly.type
_entity_poly.pdbx_seq_one_letter_code
_entity_poly.pdbx_strand_id
1 'polypeptide(L)'
;MGRTKRTRKAPLVPTEKKLSSASHKVTQSTISTFHTLLKRRKGIERQLKSSASSEQHQALEKELKNIDRQADEIGGLEAYQQASTLGQSSQRGGDSSHVLIKWLKGVRASTAWGVPLRLVLNFVPDPKERGRMLRLCRAHLLPQPSSMLFIVLPFPCVSNSRYTTAESFKQLVTALGFKLEREQWRPHGKVAYWLFRWCSTTDDVSQFKKKRILNDGPTRNNFTILVE
;
A
#
# COMPACT_ATOMS: atom_id res chain seq x y z
N MET A 1 -18.08 41.89 -45.07
CA MET A 1 -16.90 41.68 -44.21
C MET A 1 -16.96 40.27 -43.62
N GLY A 2 -16.21 39.32 -44.19
CA GLY A 2 -16.27 37.90 -43.83
C GLY A 2 -15.37 37.56 -42.64
N ARG A 3 -15.93 36.92 -41.60
CA ARG A 3 -15.20 36.39 -40.44
C ARG A 3 -14.41 35.13 -40.86
N THR A 4 -13.08 35.22 -40.86
CA THR A 4 -12.18 34.08 -41.08
C THR A 4 -12.29 33.07 -39.92
N LYS A 5 -12.64 31.82 -40.25
CA LYS A 5 -12.63 30.69 -39.29
C LYS A 5 -11.19 30.37 -38.90
N ARG A 6 -10.89 30.46 -37.61
CA ARG A 6 -9.59 30.09 -37.01
C ARG A 6 -9.44 28.56 -37.07
N THR A 7 -8.59 28.06 -37.97
CA THR A 7 -8.20 26.64 -38.01
C THR A 7 -7.30 26.34 -36.80
N ARG A 8 -7.73 25.39 -35.96
CA ARG A 8 -6.90 24.91 -34.83
C ARG A 8 -5.76 24.06 -35.39
N LYS A 9 -4.52 24.37 -35.00
CA LYS A 9 -3.33 23.57 -35.34
C LYS A 9 -3.46 22.18 -34.71
N ALA A 10 -3.21 21.13 -35.50
CA ALA A 10 -3.15 19.76 -34.99
C ALA A 10 -1.87 19.56 -34.14
N PRO A 11 -1.91 18.73 -33.07
CA PRO A 11 -0.73 18.47 -32.25
C PRO A 11 0.34 17.72 -33.04
N LEU A 12 1.61 18.11 -32.88
CA LEU A 12 2.79 17.48 -33.51
C LEU A 12 3.24 16.18 -32.82
N VAL A 13 2.53 15.75 -31.77
CA VAL A 13 2.81 14.52 -31.03
C VAL A 13 1.63 13.57 -31.26
N PRO A 14 1.85 12.29 -31.60
CA PRO A 14 0.78 11.32 -31.67
C PRO A 14 0.05 11.32 -30.33
N THR A 15 -1.22 11.76 -30.32
CA THR A 15 -2.09 11.50 -29.19
C THR A 15 -2.22 9.99 -29.05
N GLU A 16 -1.58 9.42 -28.04
CA GLU A 16 -1.80 8.02 -27.65
C GLU A 16 -3.31 7.76 -27.64
N LYS A 17 -3.74 6.85 -28.51
CA LYS A 17 -5.11 6.35 -28.49
C LYS A 17 -5.39 5.92 -27.07
N LYS A 18 -6.41 6.52 -26.43
CA LYS A 18 -6.93 6.04 -25.15
C LYS A 18 -7.20 4.55 -25.28
N LEU A 19 -6.35 3.72 -24.67
CA LEU A 19 -6.55 2.27 -24.52
C LEU A 19 -7.74 2.06 -23.59
N SER A 20 -8.94 2.24 -24.12
CA SER A 20 -10.14 1.72 -23.52
C SER A 20 -10.16 0.20 -23.70
N SER A 21 -10.31 -0.51 -22.59
CA SER A 21 -11.09 -1.75 -22.45
C SER A 21 -10.40 -3.06 -22.00
N ALA A 22 -9.31 -3.03 -21.23
CA ALA A 22 -9.05 -4.19 -20.37
C ALA A 22 -10.10 -4.23 -19.25
N SER A 23 -10.92 -5.29 -19.20
CA SER A 23 -11.94 -5.48 -18.15
C SER A 23 -11.31 -5.46 -16.76
N HIS A 24 -12.04 -4.95 -15.76
CA HIS A 24 -11.56 -4.89 -14.37
C HIS A 24 -11.13 -6.27 -13.84
N LYS A 25 -11.81 -7.34 -14.28
CA LYS A 25 -11.45 -8.73 -13.95
C LYS A 25 -10.12 -9.15 -14.57
N VAL A 26 -9.90 -8.83 -15.85
CA VAL A 26 -8.67 -9.17 -16.57
C VAL A 26 -7.49 -8.42 -15.96
N THR A 27 -7.62 -7.10 -15.77
CA THR A 27 -6.59 -6.28 -15.12
C THR A 27 -6.24 -6.82 -13.72
N GLN A 28 -7.25 -7.13 -12.91
CA GLN A 28 -7.01 -7.66 -11.56
C GLN A 28 -6.35 -9.05 -11.60
N SER A 29 -6.80 -9.93 -12.50
CA SER A 29 -6.23 -11.26 -12.68
C SER A 29 -4.75 -11.16 -13.07
N THR A 30 -4.42 -10.37 -14.10
CA THR A 30 -3.03 -10.12 -14.51
C THR A 30 -2.17 -9.62 -13.35
N ILE A 31 -2.64 -8.61 -12.61
CA ILE A 31 -1.92 -8.08 -11.43
C ILE A 31 -1.70 -9.17 -10.37
N SER A 32 -2.76 -9.92 -10.02
CA SER A 32 -2.70 -10.94 -8.98
C SER A 32 -1.79 -12.12 -9.34
N THR A 33 -1.84 -12.59 -10.58
CA THR A 33 -1.00 -13.67 -11.08
C THR A 33 0.46 -13.23 -11.09
N PHE A 34 0.77 -12.04 -11.62
CA PHE A 34 2.13 -11.50 -11.60
C PHE A 34 2.69 -11.38 -10.17
N HIS A 35 1.91 -10.85 -9.22
CA HIS A 35 2.36 -10.76 -7.83
C HIS A 35 2.63 -12.13 -7.20
N THR A 36 1.82 -13.13 -7.55
CA THR A 36 2.02 -14.51 -7.08
C THR A 36 3.33 -15.08 -7.62
N LEU A 37 3.58 -14.92 -8.91
CA LEU A 37 4.81 -15.34 -9.58
C LEU A 37 6.05 -14.66 -8.97
N LEU A 38 6.03 -13.33 -8.80
CA LEU A 38 7.12 -12.58 -8.19
C LEU A 38 7.41 -13.00 -6.74
N LYS A 39 6.36 -13.29 -5.96
CA LYS A 39 6.52 -13.75 -4.57
C LYS A 39 7.12 -15.16 -4.52
N ARG A 40 6.66 -16.07 -5.38
CA ARG A 40 7.21 -17.43 -5.48
C ARG A 40 8.67 -17.39 -5.94
N ARG A 41 8.99 -16.57 -6.96
CA ARG A 41 10.36 -16.32 -7.43
C ARG A 41 11.28 -15.90 -6.30
N LYS A 42 10.90 -14.86 -5.53
CA LYS A 42 11.69 -14.41 -4.35
C LYS A 42 11.87 -15.49 -3.29
N GLY A 43 10.89 -16.37 -3.11
CA GLY A 43 11.00 -17.50 -2.18
C GLY A 43 12.06 -18.50 -2.64
N ILE A 44 12.01 -18.90 -3.91
CA ILE A 44 12.97 -19.81 -4.53
C ILE A 44 14.38 -19.22 -4.55
N GLU A 45 14.54 -17.93 -4.89
CA GLU A 45 15.83 -17.23 -4.86
C GLU A 45 16.48 -17.26 -3.47
N ARG A 46 15.69 -17.22 -2.40
CA ARG A 46 16.21 -17.39 -1.03
C ARG A 46 16.64 -18.82 -0.75
N GLN A 47 15.85 -19.79 -1.19
CA GLN A 47 16.19 -21.21 -1.04
C GLN A 47 17.47 -21.54 -1.81
N LEU A 48 17.64 -21.00 -3.01
CA LEU A 48 18.84 -21.15 -3.84
C LEU A 48 20.10 -20.71 -3.07
N LYS A 49 20.04 -19.54 -2.41
CA LYS A 49 21.14 -19.02 -1.59
C LYS A 49 21.50 -19.90 -0.39
N SER A 50 20.56 -20.71 0.11
CA SER A 50 20.76 -21.62 1.24
C SER A 50 20.93 -23.10 0.82
N SER A 51 20.92 -23.40 -0.47
CA SER A 51 20.93 -24.78 -0.97
C SER A 51 22.35 -25.36 -1.03
N ALA A 52 22.56 -26.53 -0.44
CA ALA A 52 23.85 -27.23 -0.42
C ALA A 52 23.97 -28.37 -1.46
N SER A 53 22.84 -28.92 -1.93
CA SER A 53 22.83 -30.04 -2.89
C SER A 53 22.68 -29.54 -4.34
N SER A 54 23.47 -30.14 -5.25
CA SER A 54 23.45 -29.86 -6.69
C SER A 54 22.10 -30.21 -7.34
N GLU A 55 21.47 -31.31 -6.92
CA GLU A 55 20.15 -31.73 -7.44
C GLU A 55 19.05 -30.76 -7.01
N GLN A 56 19.11 -30.28 -5.76
CA GLN A 56 18.16 -29.31 -5.24
C GLN A 56 18.32 -27.94 -5.94
N HIS A 57 19.56 -27.54 -6.23
CA HIS A 57 19.85 -26.36 -7.03
C HIS A 57 19.22 -26.47 -8.43
N GLN A 58 19.45 -27.58 -9.14
CA GLN A 58 18.89 -27.79 -10.49
C GLN A 58 17.35 -27.79 -10.49
N ALA A 59 16.72 -28.39 -9.48
CA ALA A 59 15.26 -28.38 -9.34
C ALA A 59 14.72 -26.95 -9.15
N LEU A 60 15.35 -26.14 -8.28
CA LEU A 60 14.96 -24.76 -8.02
C LEU A 60 15.17 -23.86 -9.25
N GLU A 61 16.26 -24.05 -10.00
CA GLU A 61 16.50 -23.32 -11.25
C GLU A 61 15.46 -23.65 -12.33
N LYS A 62 15.07 -24.92 -12.45
CA LYS A 62 14.01 -25.34 -13.35
C LYS A 62 12.67 -24.68 -12.98
N GLU A 63 12.40 -24.56 -11.69
CA GLU A 63 11.20 -23.88 -11.19
C GLU A 63 11.22 -22.37 -11.48
N LEU A 64 12.37 -21.70 -11.36
CA LEU A 64 12.55 -20.30 -11.76
C LEU A 64 12.25 -20.09 -13.26
N LYS A 65 12.79 -20.96 -14.13
CA LYS A 65 12.51 -20.89 -15.57
C LYS A 65 11.02 -21.08 -15.88
N ASN A 66 10.34 -21.96 -15.14
CA ASN A 66 8.89 -22.16 -15.32
C ASN A 66 8.08 -20.94 -14.86
N ILE A 67 8.51 -20.23 -13.82
CA ILE A 67 7.90 -18.96 -13.39
C ILE A 67 8.06 -17.89 -14.46
N ASP A 68 9.26 -17.76 -15.04
CA ASP A 68 9.53 -16.77 -16.07
C ASP A 68 8.70 -17.05 -17.33
N ARG A 69 8.59 -18.31 -17.76
CA ARG A 69 7.69 -18.71 -18.84
C ARG A 69 6.23 -18.36 -18.54
N GLN A 70 5.74 -18.64 -17.33
CA GLN A 70 4.37 -18.28 -16.94
C GLN A 70 4.13 -16.77 -16.93
N ALA A 71 5.15 -15.97 -16.59
CA ALA A 71 5.06 -14.51 -16.64
C ALA A 71 4.98 -14.01 -18.10
N ASP A 72 5.74 -14.59 -19.00
CA ASP A 72 5.71 -14.26 -20.42
C ASP A 72 4.38 -14.67 -21.08
N GLU A 73 3.84 -15.84 -20.73
CA GLU A 73 2.54 -16.35 -21.23
C GLU A 73 1.37 -15.42 -20.90
N ILE A 74 1.42 -14.71 -19.78
CA ILE A 74 0.39 -13.73 -19.38
C ILE A 74 0.69 -12.30 -19.87
N GLY A 75 1.63 -12.15 -20.81
CA GLY A 75 1.96 -10.89 -21.49
C GLY A 75 3.21 -10.17 -20.93
N GLY A 76 3.97 -10.81 -20.06
CA GLY A 76 5.25 -10.30 -19.58
C GLY A 76 5.13 -9.03 -18.74
N LEU A 77 6.30 -8.42 -18.48
CA LEU A 77 6.41 -7.23 -17.63
C LEU A 77 5.61 -6.04 -18.18
N GLU A 78 5.50 -5.91 -19.50
CA GLU A 78 4.77 -4.81 -20.13
C GLU A 78 3.26 -4.90 -19.85
N ALA A 79 2.66 -6.09 -20.03
CA ALA A 79 1.24 -6.29 -19.69
C ALA A 79 0.98 -6.05 -18.20
N TYR A 80 1.91 -6.44 -17.33
CA TYR A 80 1.84 -6.13 -15.90
C TYR A 80 1.88 -4.62 -15.63
N GLN A 81 2.80 -3.88 -16.26
CA GLN A 81 2.92 -2.43 -16.07
C GLN A 81 1.67 -1.70 -16.57
N GLN A 82 1.17 -2.06 -17.75
CA GLN A 82 -0.06 -1.49 -18.30
C GLN A 82 -1.26 -1.79 -17.38
N ALA A 83 -1.41 -3.04 -16.92
CA ALA A 83 -2.47 -3.42 -16.00
C ALA A 83 -2.35 -2.68 -14.66
N SER A 84 -1.14 -2.51 -14.12
CA SER A 84 -0.87 -1.78 -12.89
C SER A 84 -1.27 -0.30 -13.01
N THR A 85 -0.84 0.37 -14.09
CA THR A 85 -1.21 1.77 -14.37
C THR A 85 -2.73 1.93 -14.50
N LEU A 86 -3.39 1.02 -15.23
CA LEU A 86 -4.86 1.02 -15.36
C LEU A 86 -5.57 0.75 -14.02
N GLY A 87 -5.00 -0.13 -13.18
CA GLY A 87 -5.51 -0.45 -11.85
C GLY A 87 -5.41 0.72 -10.86
N GLN A 88 -4.45 1.63 -11.06
CA GLN A 88 -4.27 2.84 -10.25
C GLN A 88 -5.20 4.01 -10.67
N SER A 89 -5.95 3.86 -11.77
CA SER A 89 -6.87 4.91 -12.22
C SER A 89 -7.92 5.27 -11.15
N SER A 90 -8.35 6.53 -11.18
CA SER A 90 -9.36 7.08 -10.25
C SER A 90 -10.69 6.31 -10.27
N GLN A 91 -11.04 5.67 -11.39
CA GLN A 91 -12.22 4.81 -11.52
C GLN A 91 -12.06 3.42 -10.90
N ARG A 92 -10.83 2.93 -10.67
CA ARG A 92 -10.55 1.53 -10.28
C ARG A 92 -9.89 1.34 -8.91
N GLY A 93 -9.52 2.43 -8.25
CA GLY A 93 -8.95 2.39 -6.90
C GLY A 93 -8.34 3.72 -6.46
N GLY A 94 -7.89 4.53 -7.43
CA GLY A 94 -7.33 5.85 -7.23
C GLY A 94 -5.98 5.85 -6.50
N ASP A 95 -5.18 6.90 -6.74
CA ASP A 95 -3.99 7.16 -5.94
C ASP A 95 -4.39 7.82 -4.62
N SER A 96 -3.97 7.25 -3.49
CA SER A 96 -4.22 7.84 -2.18
C SER A 96 -3.54 9.19 -1.98
N SER A 97 -2.61 9.60 -2.87
CA SER A 97 -2.08 10.96 -2.92
C SER A 97 -3.18 12.01 -3.08
N HIS A 98 -4.26 11.72 -3.79
CA HIS A 98 -5.39 12.66 -3.93
C HIS A 98 -6.09 12.93 -2.60
N VAL A 99 -6.27 11.89 -1.77
CA VAL A 99 -6.83 12.02 -0.42
C VAL A 99 -5.89 12.85 0.45
N LEU A 100 -4.60 12.51 0.43
CA LEU A 100 -3.58 13.24 1.19
C LEU A 100 -3.52 14.71 0.77
N ILE A 101 -3.42 15.02 -0.53
CA ILE A 101 -3.37 16.40 -1.03
C ILE A 101 -4.63 17.18 -0.64
N LYS A 102 -5.82 16.57 -0.75
CA LYS A 102 -7.08 17.19 -0.30
C LYS A 102 -7.03 17.52 1.19
N TRP A 103 -6.53 16.61 2.02
CA TRP A 103 -6.39 16.82 3.45
C TRP A 103 -5.36 17.88 3.78
N LEU A 104 -4.18 17.84 3.16
CA LEU A 104 -3.15 18.86 3.34
C LEU A 104 -3.67 20.24 2.96
N LYS A 105 -4.41 20.40 1.86
CA LYS A 105 -5.04 21.69 1.51
C LYS A 105 -6.00 22.18 2.59
N GLY A 106 -6.74 21.27 3.24
CA GLY A 106 -7.62 21.62 4.35
C GLY A 106 -6.92 21.85 5.70
N VAL A 107 -5.66 21.41 5.86
CA VAL A 107 -4.83 21.65 7.06
C VAL A 107 -3.92 22.87 6.87
N ARG A 108 -3.54 23.19 5.62
CA ARG A 108 -2.66 24.30 5.18
C ARG A 108 -3.13 25.72 5.50
N ALA A 109 -4.24 25.90 6.22
CA ALA A 109 -4.65 27.20 6.72
C ALA A 109 -3.78 27.71 7.90
N SER A 110 -2.91 26.86 8.49
CA SER A 110 -2.04 27.31 9.58
C SER A 110 -0.69 26.56 9.61
N THR A 111 0.37 27.28 9.23
CA THR A 111 1.82 27.09 9.55
C THR A 111 2.63 25.86 9.09
N ALA A 112 3.86 26.19 8.63
CA ALA A 112 5.10 25.42 8.47
C ALA A 112 5.08 24.07 7.71
N TRP A 113 5.95 23.98 6.69
CA TRP A 113 6.10 22.86 5.75
C TRP A 113 6.64 21.59 6.42
N GLY A 114 5.75 20.76 6.97
CA GLY A 114 6.05 19.34 7.22
C GLY A 114 5.70 18.51 5.99
N VAL A 115 6.63 17.68 5.51
CA VAL A 115 6.34 16.69 4.47
C VAL A 115 5.66 15.49 5.15
N PRO A 116 4.41 15.13 4.78
CA PRO A 116 3.77 13.95 5.34
C PRO A 116 4.47 12.68 4.84
N LEU A 117 4.81 11.79 5.76
CA LEU A 117 5.30 10.46 5.41
C LEU A 117 4.10 9.55 5.06
N ARG A 118 4.11 8.95 3.87
CA ARG A 118 3.09 7.97 3.46
C ARG A 118 3.54 6.55 3.81
N LEU A 119 2.72 5.82 4.55
CA LEU A 119 3.02 4.47 5.01
C LEU A 119 1.97 3.45 4.54
N VAL A 120 2.44 2.32 4.01
CA VAL A 120 1.60 1.16 3.66
C VAL A 120 2.12 -0.09 4.38
N LEU A 121 1.60 -0.35 5.58
CA LEU A 121 2.08 -1.41 6.47
C LEU A 121 1.77 -2.83 5.99
N ASN A 122 0.76 -2.99 5.12
CA ASN A 122 0.26 -4.31 4.72
C ASN A 122 1.28 -5.15 3.93
N PHE A 123 2.32 -4.53 3.36
CA PHE A 123 3.35 -5.24 2.61
C PHE A 123 4.49 -5.80 3.49
N VAL A 124 4.52 -5.42 4.77
CA VAL A 124 5.45 -6.01 5.74
C VAL A 124 4.81 -7.26 6.31
N PRO A 125 5.37 -8.48 6.10
CA PRO A 125 4.71 -9.73 6.46
C PRO A 125 4.69 -9.99 7.97
N ASP A 126 5.74 -9.60 8.68
CA ASP A 126 5.89 -9.84 10.10
C ASP A 126 5.21 -8.74 10.97
N PRO A 127 4.44 -9.12 12.02
CA PRO A 127 3.79 -8.15 12.90
C PRO A 127 4.72 -7.22 13.66
N LYS A 128 5.89 -7.69 14.10
CA LYS A 128 6.85 -6.90 14.86
C LYS A 128 7.59 -5.94 13.93
N GLU A 129 7.91 -6.39 12.72
CA GLU A 129 8.48 -5.51 11.69
C GLU A 129 7.50 -4.38 11.30
N ARG A 130 6.19 -4.63 11.30
CA ARG A 130 5.19 -3.56 11.13
C ARG A 130 5.27 -2.51 12.24
N GLY A 131 5.43 -2.94 13.50
CA GLY A 131 5.58 -2.01 14.63
C GLY A 131 6.93 -1.28 14.61
N ARG A 132 8.00 -1.98 14.25
CA ARG A 132 9.32 -1.38 14.01
C ARG A 132 9.25 -0.30 12.94
N MET A 133 8.53 -0.55 11.85
CA MET A 133 8.32 0.44 10.79
C MET A 133 7.64 1.72 11.31
N LEU A 134 6.63 1.60 12.19
CA LEU A 134 5.99 2.76 12.82
C LEU A 134 6.93 3.53 13.74
N ARG A 135 7.76 2.84 14.53
CA ARG A 135 8.77 3.48 15.37
C ARG A 135 9.83 4.21 14.55
N LEU A 136 10.27 3.62 13.45
CA LEU A 136 11.20 4.29 12.53
C LEU A 136 10.56 5.56 11.95
N CYS A 137 9.28 5.52 11.56
CA CYS A 137 8.57 6.73 11.13
C CYS A 137 8.60 7.81 12.22
N ARG A 138 8.39 7.43 13.49
CA ARG A 138 8.44 8.37 14.63
C ARG A 138 9.82 8.96 14.86
N ALA A 139 10.89 8.20 14.62
CA ALA A 139 12.27 8.64 14.79
C ALA A 139 12.76 9.51 13.62
N HIS A 140 12.30 9.26 12.40
CA HIS A 140 12.73 9.99 11.20
C HIS A 140 11.90 11.24 10.89
N LEU A 141 10.70 11.37 11.45
CA LEU A 141 9.94 12.61 11.36
C LEU A 141 10.53 13.66 12.31
N LEU A 142 10.63 14.90 11.83
CA LEU A 142 11.09 16.02 12.66
C LEU A 142 10.20 16.13 13.91
N PRO A 143 10.77 16.36 15.10
CA PRO A 143 10.04 16.35 16.36
C PRO A 143 9.22 17.62 16.59
N GLN A 144 8.28 17.90 15.69
CA GLN A 144 7.49 19.12 15.69
C GLN A 144 6.04 18.85 15.28
N PRO A 145 5.07 19.64 15.76
CA PRO A 145 3.64 19.40 15.51
C PRO A 145 3.21 19.54 14.04
N SER A 146 4.06 20.07 13.16
CA SER A 146 3.85 20.16 11.70
C SER A 146 4.22 18.87 10.96
N SER A 147 4.99 17.97 11.58
CA SER A 147 5.29 16.66 11.02
C SER A 147 4.05 15.78 11.03
N MET A 148 3.74 15.16 9.88
CA MET A 148 2.54 14.35 9.72
C MET A 148 2.88 12.94 9.22
N LEU A 149 2.09 11.96 9.64
CA LEU A 149 2.15 10.58 9.21
C LEU A 149 0.80 10.21 8.57
N PHE A 150 0.82 9.91 7.27
CA PHE A 150 -0.33 9.47 6.52
C PHE A 150 -0.26 7.95 6.32
N ILE A 151 -1.20 7.21 6.90
CA ILE A 151 -1.22 5.75 6.84
C ILE A 151 -2.39 5.30 5.96
N VAL A 152 -2.11 4.36 5.07
CA VAL A 152 -3.10 3.69 4.23
C VAL A 152 -3.08 2.19 4.52
N LEU A 153 -4.23 1.64 4.88
CA LEU A 153 -4.41 0.19 5.02
C LEU A 153 -5.57 -0.29 4.16
N PRO A 154 -5.51 -1.52 3.61
CA PRO A 154 -6.72 -2.21 3.17
C PRO A 154 -7.73 -2.22 4.32
N PHE A 155 -8.98 -1.87 4.03
CA PHE A 155 -10.01 -1.80 5.06
C PHE A 155 -10.18 -3.12 5.85
N PRO A 156 -10.09 -4.32 5.22
CA PRO A 156 -10.15 -5.59 5.95
C PRO A 156 -9.09 -5.76 7.05
N CYS A 157 -7.96 -5.04 7.01
CA CYS A 157 -6.93 -5.09 8.05
C CYS A 157 -7.46 -4.60 9.41
N VAL A 158 -8.48 -3.73 9.41
CA VAL A 158 -9.08 -3.14 10.61
C VAL A 158 -10.56 -3.50 10.79
N SER A 159 -11.25 -3.90 9.71
CA SER A 159 -12.68 -4.27 9.77
C SER A 159 -12.93 -5.78 9.78
N ASN A 160 -11.98 -6.59 9.32
CA ASN A 160 -12.10 -8.06 9.28
C ASN A 160 -10.89 -8.79 9.88
N SER A 161 -10.15 -8.16 10.79
CA SER A 161 -9.04 -8.80 11.50
C SER A 161 -9.48 -9.35 12.85
N ARG A 162 -8.89 -10.49 13.23
CA ARG A 162 -9.02 -11.10 14.56
C ARG A 162 -8.35 -10.29 15.66
N TYR A 163 -7.28 -9.57 15.33
CA TYR A 163 -6.36 -8.96 16.29
C TYR A 163 -6.25 -7.44 16.17
N THR A 164 -7.00 -6.80 15.26
CA THR A 164 -6.90 -5.35 15.04
C THR A 164 -8.25 -4.76 14.65
N THR A 165 -8.66 -3.72 15.36
CA THR A 165 -9.79 -2.85 15.03
C THR A 165 -9.29 -1.46 14.62
N ALA A 166 -10.16 -0.62 14.05
CA ALA A 166 -9.82 0.77 13.78
C ALA A 166 -9.46 1.52 15.08
N GLU A 167 -10.20 1.27 16.16
CA GLU A 167 -9.95 1.81 17.49
C GLU A 167 -8.62 1.33 18.07
N SER A 168 -8.32 0.03 18.05
CA SER A 168 -7.05 -0.49 18.57
C SER A 168 -5.87 0.02 17.74
N PHE A 169 -6.05 0.18 16.43
CA PHE A 169 -5.05 0.75 15.54
C PHE A 169 -4.77 2.22 15.88
N LYS A 170 -5.82 3.04 16.07
CA LYS A 170 -5.69 4.42 16.53
C LYS A 170 -4.96 4.49 17.87
N GLN A 171 -5.35 3.68 18.85
CA GLN A 171 -4.70 3.61 20.16
C GLN A 171 -3.21 3.28 20.05
N LEU A 172 -2.85 2.31 19.20
CA LEU A 172 -1.45 1.95 18.96
C LEU A 172 -0.64 3.12 18.40
N VAL A 173 -1.13 3.75 17.33
CA VAL A 173 -0.42 4.86 16.68
C VAL A 173 -0.32 6.06 17.62
N THR A 174 -1.36 6.31 18.42
CA THR A 174 -1.34 7.33 19.46
C THR A 174 -0.28 7.06 20.52
N ALA A 175 -0.24 5.83 21.05
CA ALA A 175 0.74 5.44 22.06
C ALA A 175 2.20 5.57 21.56
N LEU A 176 2.42 5.41 20.25
CA LEU A 176 3.72 5.64 19.60
C LEU A 176 4.10 7.12 19.42
N GLY A 177 3.28 8.04 19.89
CA GLY A 177 3.55 9.48 19.88
C GLY A 177 3.08 10.19 18.63
N PHE A 178 1.85 9.88 18.25
CA PHE A 178 1.13 10.58 17.20
C PHE A 178 -0.27 10.98 17.70
N LYS A 179 -0.90 11.98 17.08
CA LYS A 179 -2.27 12.36 17.39
C LYS A 179 -3.10 12.38 16.13
N LEU A 180 -4.27 11.76 16.17
CA LEU A 180 -5.17 11.68 15.01
C LEU A 180 -5.67 13.08 14.63
N GLU A 181 -5.53 13.43 13.36
CA GLU A 181 -6.04 14.68 12.77
C GLU A 181 -7.23 14.41 11.85
N ARG A 182 -7.13 13.39 10.99
CA ARG A 182 -8.19 13.01 10.06
C ARG A 182 -8.24 11.51 9.85
N GLU A 183 -9.44 11.00 9.60
CA GLU A 183 -9.64 9.64 9.14
C GLU A 183 -10.74 9.58 8.08
N GLN A 184 -10.66 8.59 7.18
CA GLN A 184 -11.69 8.36 6.17
C GLN A 184 -11.68 6.90 5.72
N TRP A 185 -12.86 6.30 5.72
CA TRP A 185 -13.18 5.07 5.00
C TRP A 185 -14.62 5.14 4.52
N ARG A 186 -15.03 4.17 3.70
CA ARG A 186 -16.42 4.01 3.28
C ARG A 186 -16.93 2.67 3.79
N PRO A 187 -18.22 2.54 4.16
CA PRO A 187 -18.85 1.24 4.33
C PRO A 187 -18.59 0.37 3.08
N HIS A 188 -18.10 -0.85 3.26
CA HIS A 188 -17.65 -1.75 2.18
C HIS A 188 -16.51 -1.20 1.28
N GLY A 189 -15.77 -0.19 1.75
CA GLY A 189 -14.61 0.35 1.05
C GLY A 189 -13.43 -0.64 1.01
N LYS A 190 -12.55 -0.48 0.02
CA LYS A 190 -11.33 -1.31 -0.10
C LYS A 190 -10.21 -0.88 0.83
N VAL A 191 -10.16 0.41 1.17
CA VAL A 191 -9.05 1.06 1.87
C VAL A 191 -9.56 2.06 2.90
N ALA A 192 -8.77 2.23 3.96
CA ALA A 192 -8.96 3.24 4.98
C ALA A 192 -7.71 4.11 5.08
N TYR A 193 -7.94 5.39 5.39
CA TYR A 193 -6.94 6.44 5.44
C TYR A 193 -6.93 7.07 6.83
N TRP A 194 -5.74 7.33 7.35
CA TRP A 194 -5.54 8.11 8.57
C TRP A 194 -4.42 9.12 8.36
N LEU A 195 -4.60 10.30 8.93
CA LEU A 195 -3.58 11.33 9.04
C LEU A 195 -3.37 11.60 10.52
N PHE A 196 -2.13 11.43 10.96
CA PHE A 196 -1.72 11.76 12.30
C PHE A 196 -0.69 12.88 12.28
N ARG A 197 -0.72 13.76 13.28
CA ARG A 197 0.39 14.66 13.58
C ARG A 197 1.37 13.99 14.52
N TRP A 198 2.62 14.39 14.46
CA TRP A 198 3.63 14.04 15.46
C TRP A 198 3.28 14.66 16.83
N CYS A 199 3.47 13.88 17.90
CA CYS A 199 3.28 14.32 19.29
C CYS A 199 4.52 13.97 20.12
N SER A 200 4.90 14.85 21.05
CA SER A 200 6.08 14.64 21.91
C SER A 200 5.86 13.53 22.93
N THR A 201 4.63 13.33 23.38
CA THR A 201 4.24 12.33 24.37
C THR A 201 4.09 10.95 23.74
N THR A 202 4.54 9.91 24.44
CA THR A 202 4.29 8.50 24.12
C THR A 202 3.60 7.84 25.31
N ASP A 203 2.71 6.89 25.06
CA ASP A 203 2.01 6.14 26.11
C ASP A 203 2.52 4.70 26.22
N ASP A 204 2.02 3.97 27.22
CA ASP A 204 2.35 2.56 27.38
C ASP A 204 1.90 1.72 26.17
N VAL A 205 2.85 0.98 25.61
CA VAL A 205 2.65 0.08 24.47
C VAL A 205 2.58 -1.40 24.88
N SER A 206 2.60 -1.70 26.19
CA SER A 206 2.69 -3.08 26.68
C SER A 206 1.56 -3.98 26.18
N GLN A 207 0.35 -3.44 26.00
CA GLN A 207 -0.78 -4.18 25.43
C GLN A 207 -0.58 -4.61 23.97
N PHE A 208 0.38 -4.01 23.24
CA PHE A 208 0.69 -4.31 21.84
C PHE A 208 1.92 -5.23 21.68
N LYS A 209 2.50 -5.73 22.79
CA LYS A 209 3.63 -6.67 22.74
C LYS A 209 3.22 -8.07 22.28
N LYS A 210 1.95 -8.45 22.47
CA LYS A 210 1.42 -9.78 22.15
C LYS A 210 0.07 -9.68 21.43
N LYS A 211 -0.27 -10.72 20.67
CA LYS A 211 -1.57 -10.79 19.99
C LYS A 211 -2.68 -10.92 21.03
N ARG A 212 -3.65 -10.00 21.00
CA ARG A 212 -4.89 -10.06 21.77
C ARG A 212 -6.05 -10.25 20.81
N ILE A 213 -6.90 -11.25 21.06
CA ILE A 213 -8.11 -11.45 20.26
C ILE A 213 -9.07 -10.29 20.57
N LEU A 214 -9.49 -9.58 19.53
CA LEU A 214 -10.45 -8.46 19.63
C LEU A 214 -11.78 -8.83 18.97
N ASN A 215 -11.72 -9.53 17.85
CA ASN A 215 -12.90 -9.97 17.11
C ASN A 215 -12.70 -11.43 16.67
N ASP A 216 -13.25 -12.39 17.39
CA ASP A 216 -13.09 -13.78 16.97
C ASP A 216 -14.04 -14.17 15.82
N GLY A 217 -13.71 -15.25 15.12
CA GLY A 217 -14.56 -15.83 14.10
C GLY A 217 -13.77 -16.58 13.01
N PRO A 218 -14.42 -17.54 12.33
CA PRO A 218 -13.75 -18.42 11.36
C PRO A 218 -13.31 -17.70 10.07
N THR A 219 -13.99 -16.61 9.70
CA THR A 219 -13.71 -15.85 8.46
C THR A 219 -12.80 -14.63 8.65
N ARG A 220 -12.24 -14.46 9.87
CA ARG A 220 -11.38 -13.32 10.22
C ARG A 220 -9.95 -13.53 9.71
N ASN A 221 -9.36 -12.48 9.16
CA ASN A 221 -7.93 -12.46 8.83
C ASN A 221 -7.08 -12.25 10.09
N ASN A 222 -5.77 -12.47 9.99
CA ASN A 222 -4.83 -12.41 11.11
C ASN A 222 -3.94 -11.14 11.10
N PHE A 223 -4.39 -10.06 10.46
CA PHE A 223 -3.61 -8.81 10.42
C PHE A 223 -3.40 -8.27 11.83
N THR A 224 -2.16 -7.93 12.19
CA THR A 224 -1.84 -7.41 13.53
C THR A 224 -0.54 -6.64 13.50
N ILE A 225 -0.38 -5.65 14.36
CA ILE A 225 0.84 -4.89 14.52
C ILE A 225 1.29 -5.07 15.96
N LEU A 226 2.53 -5.55 16.14
CA LEU A 226 3.11 -5.76 17.46
C LEU A 226 4.29 -4.83 17.66
N VAL A 227 4.49 -4.40 18.89
CA VAL A 227 5.44 -3.36 19.28
C VAL A 227 6.22 -3.88 20.49
N GLU A 228 7.55 -4.04 20.33
CA GLU A 228 8.46 -4.60 21.37
C GLU A 228 9.20 -3.54 22.15
#